data_AF-A0A124IRG7-F1
#
_entry.id   AF-A0A124IRG7-F1
#
_cell.length_a   1.000
_cell.length_b   1.000
_cell.length_c   1.000
_cell.angle_alpha   90.00
_cell.angle_beta   90.00
_cell.angle_gamma   90.00
#
_symmetry.space_group_name_H-M   'P 1'
#
loop_
_entity.id
_entity.type
_entity.pdbx_description
1 polymer ?
#
loop_
_entity_poly.entity_id
_entity_poly.type
_entity_poly.pdbx_seq_one_letter_code
_entity_poly.pdbx_strand_id
1 'polypeptide(L)'
;MSNLKDELLRLLRENESFRMEVLRMLGIMDVNVALSQLTDSVNKLTKSIEDLREEVRKLWEENHRIWEEISKLREENRKIWEEIQKMREDIRELREENQKMWEEMGKLREENQKIWEEIRRLREENQKIWEEIRKLREEVNKLWEENHKIWEEIRKIWEEIHGLRKSHEDLIRIVKGVLKDLGGLSRTVGKLVEQDIRHYLPAWIRETYGITVDRVRRLKVNNIAEFDGYVETEDKILLMEIKTTLRTRDIKDMTEKIEKYRAQAPSGKTIIPMIIYTIEGEGPEKLINTAKLHGIMLIKHYGEYEFELINQ
;
A
#
# COMPACT_ATOMS: atom_id res chain seq x y z
N MET A 1 -144.52 -18.24 115.34
CA MET A 1 -143.41 -18.09 114.37
C MET A 1 -142.58 -19.36 114.16
N SER A 2 -142.38 -20.25 115.15
CA SER A 2 -141.60 -21.49 114.96
C SER A 2 -142.14 -22.43 113.87
N ASN A 3 -143.46 -22.60 113.78
CA ASN A 3 -144.09 -23.58 112.87
C ASN A 3 -143.94 -23.24 111.37
N LEU A 4 -143.79 -21.94 111.02
CA LEU A 4 -143.68 -21.52 109.61
C LEU A 4 -142.27 -21.78 109.04
N LYS A 5 -141.24 -21.66 109.87
CA LYS A 5 -139.84 -21.88 109.48
C LYS A 5 -139.58 -23.36 109.17
N ASP A 6 -140.09 -24.24 110.02
CA ASP A 6 -139.91 -25.69 109.86
C ASP A 6 -140.67 -26.20 108.62
N GLU A 7 -141.87 -25.68 108.36
CA GLU A 7 -142.63 -25.96 107.14
C GLU A 7 -141.90 -25.44 105.87
N LEU A 8 -141.32 -24.23 105.91
CA LEU A 8 -140.55 -23.66 104.80
C LEU A 8 -139.29 -24.49 104.47
N LEU A 9 -138.58 -24.96 105.51
CA LEU A 9 -137.40 -25.82 105.36
C LEU A 9 -137.75 -27.21 104.84
N ARG A 10 -138.88 -27.78 105.28
CA ARG A 10 -139.39 -29.05 104.75
C ARG A 10 -139.76 -28.91 103.27
N LEU A 11 -140.50 -27.86 102.90
CA LEU A 11 -140.85 -27.58 101.50
C LEU A 11 -139.61 -27.35 100.62
N LEU A 12 -138.57 -26.66 101.11
CA LEU A 12 -137.31 -26.49 100.38
C LEU A 12 -136.57 -27.82 100.11
N ARG A 13 -136.71 -28.83 100.96
CA ARG A 13 -136.05 -30.13 100.80
C ARG A 13 -136.85 -31.11 99.96
N GLU A 14 -138.14 -31.23 100.23
CA GLU A 14 -139.00 -32.28 99.69
C GLU A 14 -139.72 -31.85 98.40
N ASN A 15 -140.04 -30.55 98.26
CA ASN A 15 -140.76 -30.03 97.10
C ASN A 15 -139.80 -29.35 96.12
N GLU A 16 -139.49 -30.04 95.03
CA GLU A 16 -138.63 -29.54 93.95
C GLU A 16 -139.19 -28.25 93.32
N SER A 17 -140.50 -28.18 93.08
CA SER A 17 -141.14 -27.01 92.49
C SER A 17 -140.99 -25.78 93.38
N PHE A 18 -141.24 -25.91 94.69
CA PHE A 18 -141.05 -24.83 95.67
C PHE A 18 -139.57 -24.41 95.78
N ARG A 19 -138.65 -25.37 95.81
CA ARG A 19 -137.20 -25.10 95.83
C ARG A 19 -136.72 -24.37 94.58
N MET A 20 -137.18 -24.77 93.40
CA MET A 20 -136.84 -24.08 92.15
C MET A 20 -137.40 -22.66 92.11
N GLU A 21 -138.59 -22.43 92.66
CA GLU A 21 -139.18 -21.09 92.74
C GLU A 21 -138.41 -20.19 93.71
N VAL A 22 -137.99 -20.72 94.87
CA VAL A 22 -137.12 -19.98 95.80
C VAL A 22 -135.75 -19.69 95.18
N LEU A 23 -135.16 -20.65 94.45
CA LEU A 23 -133.89 -20.44 93.73
C LEU A 23 -134.03 -19.39 92.62
N ARG A 24 -135.19 -19.31 91.95
CA ARG A 24 -135.53 -18.22 91.01
C ARG A 24 -135.66 -16.88 91.71
N MET A 25 -136.47 -16.79 92.76
CA MET A 25 -136.70 -15.52 93.49
C MET A 25 -135.41 -14.96 94.11
N LEU A 26 -134.50 -15.83 94.57
CA LEU A 26 -133.20 -15.44 95.12
C LEU A 26 -132.15 -15.15 94.03
N GLY A 27 -132.48 -15.28 92.74
CA GLY A 27 -131.55 -15.08 91.62
C GLY A 27 -130.43 -16.12 91.52
N ILE A 28 -130.50 -17.21 92.28
CA ILE A 28 -129.45 -18.24 92.33
C ILE A 28 -129.36 -18.98 90.98
N MET A 29 -130.50 -19.16 90.30
CA MET A 29 -130.50 -19.73 88.94
C MET A 29 -129.74 -18.84 87.95
N ASP A 30 -129.96 -17.52 87.97
CA ASP A 30 -129.29 -16.58 87.08
C ASP A 30 -127.77 -16.51 87.36
N VAL A 31 -127.40 -16.56 88.65
CA VAL A 31 -125.99 -16.61 89.08
C VAL A 31 -125.31 -17.89 88.59
N ASN A 32 -125.96 -19.06 88.68
CA ASN A 32 -125.40 -20.31 88.18
C ASN A 32 -125.23 -20.31 86.65
N VAL A 33 -126.18 -19.73 85.92
CA VAL A 33 -126.06 -19.55 84.46
C VAL A 33 -124.89 -18.63 84.12
N ALA A 34 -124.77 -17.49 84.81
CA ALA A 34 -123.65 -16.56 84.62
C ALA A 34 -122.30 -17.18 84.98
N LEU A 35 -122.23 -17.99 86.05
CA LEU A 35 -121.02 -18.75 86.43
C LEU A 35 -120.65 -19.79 85.39
N SER A 36 -121.63 -20.51 84.83
CA SER A 36 -121.39 -21.46 83.73
C SER A 36 -120.84 -20.74 82.50
N GLN A 37 -121.45 -19.62 82.11
CA GLN A 37 -120.98 -18.81 80.98
C GLN A 37 -119.58 -18.24 81.22
N LEU A 38 -119.29 -17.79 82.45
CA LEU A 38 -117.95 -17.33 82.83
C LEU A 38 -116.93 -18.46 82.76
N THR A 39 -117.29 -19.66 83.25
CA THR A 39 -116.43 -20.85 83.16
C THR A 39 -116.12 -21.20 81.71
N ASP A 40 -117.12 -21.17 80.84
CA ASP A 40 -116.93 -21.40 79.40
C ASP A 40 -116.03 -20.33 78.76
N SER A 41 -116.21 -19.06 79.11
CA SER A 41 -115.32 -17.97 78.67
C SER A 41 -113.89 -18.14 79.17
N VAL A 42 -113.70 -18.52 80.44
CA VAL A 42 -112.38 -18.79 81.02
C VAL A 42 -111.71 -19.98 80.32
N ASN A 43 -112.45 -21.05 80.03
CA ASN A 43 -111.94 -22.20 79.27
C ASN A 43 -111.54 -21.80 77.85
N LYS A 44 -112.35 -20.99 77.16
CA LYS A 44 -112.01 -20.45 75.83
C LYS A 44 -110.75 -19.59 75.87
N LEU A 45 -110.64 -18.69 76.85
CA LEU A 45 -109.46 -17.85 77.04
C LEU A 45 -108.21 -18.69 77.36
N THR A 46 -108.35 -19.72 78.18
CA THR A 46 -107.24 -20.64 78.52
C THR A 46 -106.72 -21.33 77.26
N LYS A 47 -107.62 -21.84 76.42
CA LYS A 47 -107.26 -22.44 75.13
C LYS A 47 -106.58 -21.42 74.20
N SER A 48 -107.11 -20.21 74.09
CA SER A 48 -106.46 -19.14 73.31
C SER A 48 -105.07 -18.77 73.84
N ILE A 49 -104.86 -18.79 75.16
CA ILE A 49 -103.54 -18.57 75.76
C ILE A 49 -102.58 -19.72 75.42
N GLU A 50 -103.05 -20.96 75.39
CA GLU A 50 -102.25 -22.13 74.97
C GLU A 50 -101.84 -22.04 73.49
N ASP A 51 -102.80 -21.72 72.61
CA ASP A 51 -102.55 -21.51 71.17
C ASP A 51 -101.52 -20.39 70.95
N LEU A 52 -101.69 -19.25 71.62
CA LEU A 52 -100.73 -18.12 71.56
C LEU A 52 -99.34 -18.51 72.07
N ARG A 53 -99.25 -19.33 73.12
CA ARG A 53 -97.95 -19.82 73.62
C ARG A 53 -97.26 -20.72 72.60
N GLU A 54 -98.01 -21.53 71.86
CA GLU A 54 -97.44 -22.36 70.80
C GLU A 54 -96.96 -21.51 69.62
N GLU A 55 -97.74 -20.50 69.20
CA GLU A 55 -97.32 -19.54 68.18
C GLU A 55 -96.05 -18.78 68.59
N VAL A 56 -95.98 -18.29 69.83
CA VAL A 56 -94.78 -17.64 70.36
C VAL A 56 -93.58 -18.58 70.34
N ARG A 57 -93.76 -19.88 70.66
CA ARG A 57 -92.67 -20.86 70.59
C ARG A 57 -92.17 -21.06 69.16
N LYS A 58 -93.08 -21.19 68.18
CA LYS A 58 -92.73 -21.30 66.75
C LYS A 58 -91.97 -20.08 66.26
N LEU A 59 -92.41 -18.87 66.64
CA LEU A 59 -91.71 -17.64 66.31
C LEU A 59 -90.31 -17.57 66.93
N TRP A 60 -90.11 -18.09 68.15
CA TRP A 60 -88.79 -18.19 68.76
C TRP A 60 -87.86 -19.14 68.01
N GLU A 61 -88.36 -20.31 67.60
CA GLU A 61 -87.59 -21.28 66.80
C GLU A 61 -87.22 -20.71 65.42
N GLU A 62 -88.15 -20.04 64.75
CA GLU A 62 -87.88 -19.36 63.48
C GLU A 62 -86.86 -18.24 63.63
N ASN A 63 -87.00 -17.41 64.67
CA ASN A 63 -86.04 -16.35 64.98
C ASN A 63 -84.63 -16.93 65.23
N HIS A 64 -84.55 -18.05 65.96
CA HIS A 64 -83.28 -18.73 66.19
C HIS A 64 -82.63 -19.22 64.88
N ARG A 65 -83.41 -19.84 63.99
CA ARG A 65 -82.92 -20.27 62.66
C ARG A 65 -82.43 -19.09 61.81
N ILE A 66 -83.16 -17.98 61.81
CA ILE A 66 -82.75 -16.76 61.12
C ILE A 66 -81.40 -16.26 61.67
N TRP A 67 -81.19 -16.29 62.99
CA TRP A 67 -79.91 -15.90 63.59
C TRP A 67 -78.75 -16.81 63.17
N GLU A 68 -78.98 -18.12 63.07
CA GLU A 68 -77.97 -19.05 62.58
C GLU A 68 -77.60 -18.78 61.11
N GLU A 69 -78.60 -18.53 60.25
CA GLU A 69 -78.38 -18.16 58.85
C GLU A 69 -77.63 -16.83 58.71
N ILE A 70 -78.02 -15.81 59.49
CA ILE A 70 -77.29 -14.53 59.56
C ILE A 70 -75.84 -14.75 59.98
N SER A 71 -75.59 -15.65 60.95
CA SER A 71 -74.22 -15.95 61.40
C SER A 71 -73.40 -16.63 60.30
N LYS A 72 -73.98 -17.56 59.54
CA LYS A 72 -73.31 -18.22 58.40
C LYS A 72 -73.00 -17.22 57.28
N LEU A 73 -73.98 -16.39 56.90
CA LEU A 73 -73.79 -15.36 55.89
C LEU A 73 -72.72 -14.34 56.28
N ARG A 74 -72.62 -13.97 57.56
CA ARG A 74 -71.55 -13.09 58.05
C ARG A 74 -70.16 -13.71 57.89
N GLU A 75 -70.04 -15.02 58.15
CA GLU A 75 -68.78 -15.73 58.00
C GLU A 75 -68.37 -15.90 56.53
N GLU A 76 -69.32 -16.23 55.66
CA GLU A 76 -69.08 -16.26 54.21
C GLU A 76 -68.67 -14.88 53.68
N ASN A 77 -69.34 -13.82 54.13
CA ASN A 77 -69.00 -12.46 53.74
C ASN A 77 -67.59 -12.07 54.22
N ARG A 78 -67.18 -12.51 55.42
CA ARG A 78 -65.80 -12.32 55.91
C ARG A 78 -64.78 -12.99 54.99
N LYS A 79 -65.02 -14.25 54.59
CA LYS A 79 -64.14 -14.99 53.67
C LYS A 79 -64.02 -14.32 52.30
N ILE A 80 -65.16 -13.87 51.75
CA ILE A 80 -65.17 -13.11 50.49
C ILE A 80 -64.33 -11.84 50.62
N TRP A 81 -64.43 -11.13 51.74
CA TRP A 81 -63.60 -9.94 51.99
C TRP A 81 -62.12 -10.25 52.06
N GLU A 82 -61.72 -11.36 52.69
CA GLU A 82 -60.33 -11.82 52.74
C GLU A 82 -59.79 -12.17 51.34
N GLU A 83 -60.59 -12.85 50.51
CA GLU A 83 -60.23 -13.16 49.11
C GLU A 83 -60.10 -11.88 48.27
N ILE A 84 -61.00 -10.91 48.45
CA ILE A 84 -60.91 -9.60 47.79
C ILE A 84 -59.62 -8.87 48.19
N GLN A 85 -59.19 -8.95 49.45
CA GLN A 85 -57.94 -8.33 49.87
C GLN A 85 -56.73 -8.99 49.23
N LYS A 86 -56.68 -10.33 49.19
CA LYS A 86 -55.61 -11.07 48.51
C LYS A 86 -55.53 -10.73 47.02
N MET A 87 -56.66 -10.75 46.32
CA MET A 87 -56.69 -10.36 44.90
C MET A 87 -56.22 -8.92 44.66
N ARG A 88 -56.50 -8.00 45.59
CA ARG A 88 -56.00 -6.61 45.49
C ARG A 88 -54.49 -6.52 45.68
N GLU A 89 -53.90 -7.38 46.51
CA GLU A 89 -52.46 -7.48 46.70
C GLU A 89 -51.80 -8.06 45.45
N ASP A 90 -52.32 -9.18 44.92
CA ASP A 90 -51.83 -9.79 43.67
C ASP A 90 -51.87 -8.80 42.49
N ILE A 91 -52.97 -8.04 42.36
CA ILE A 91 -53.09 -6.99 41.32
C ILE A 91 -52.04 -5.90 41.50
N ARG A 92 -51.64 -5.57 42.74
CA ARG A 92 -50.61 -4.57 43.01
C ARG A 92 -49.24 -5.10 42.60
N GLU A 93 -48.91 -6.32 43.00
CA GLU A 93 -47.65 -6.98 42.62
C GLU A 93 -47.50 -7.08 41.10
N LEU A 94 -48.55 -7.56 40.41
CA LEU A 94 -48.56 -7.63 38.94
C LEU A 94 -48.38 -6.27 38.26
N ARG A 95 -48.90 -5.18 38.86
CA ARG A 95 -48.68 -3.83 38.33
C ARG A 95 -47.24 -3.38 38.49
N GLU A 96 -46.62 -3.68 39.63
CA GLU A 96 -45.21 -3.37 39.89
C GLU A 96 -44.27 -4.14 38.97
N GLU A 97 -44.54 -5.44 38.76
CA GLU A 97 -43.79 -6.26 37.79
C GLU A 97 -43.92 -5.74 36.37
N ASN A 98 -45.14 -5.40 35.95
CA ASN A 98 -45.40 -4.86 34.62
C ASN A 98 -44.67 -3.51 34.44
N GLN A 99 -44.64 -2.65 35.46
CA GLN A 99 -43.87 -1.40 35.43
C GLN A 99 -42.37 -1.68 35.24
N LYS A 100 -41.78 -2.62 36.00
CA LYS A 100 -40.37 -3.00 35.84
C LYS A 100 -40.07 -3.51 34.43
N MET A 101 -40.95 -4.34 33.86
CA MET A 101 -40.80 -4.82 32.48
C MET A 101 -40.82 -3.67 31.46
N TRP A 102 -41.67 -2.66 31.65
CA TRP A 102 -41.69 -1.48 30.77
C TRP A 102 -40.40 -0.66 30.87
N GLU A 103 -39.84 -0.51 32.08
CA GLU A 103 -38.56 0.17 32.29
C GLU A 103 -37.41 -0.58 31.61
N GLU A 104 -37.35 -1.90 31.73
CA GLU A 104 -36.37 -2.74 31.04
C GLU A 104 -36.52 -2.66 29.52
N MET A 105 -37.76 -2.71 29.01
CA MET A 105 -38.02 -2.54 27.59
C MET A 105 -37.58 -1.16 27.07
N GLY A 106 -37.71 -0.12 27.90
CA GLY A 106 -37.20 1.22 27.62
C GLY A 106 -35.68 1.22 27.48
N LYS A 107 -34.96 0.66 28.46
CA LYS A 107 -33.49 0.55 28.43
C LYS A 107 -32.99 -0.22 27.20
N LEU A 108 -33.61 -1.36 26.89
CA LEU A 108 -33.25 -2.15 25.70
C LEU A 108 -33.46 -1.37 24.40
N ARG A 109 -34.51 -0.55 24.30
CA ARG A 109 -34.73 0.31 23.13
C ARG A 109 -33.63 1.37 22.99
N GLU A 110 -33.22 2.00 24.10
CA GLU A 110 -32.12 2.97 24.10
C GLU A 110 -30.78 2.34 23.71
N GLU A 111 -30.47 1.16 24.25
CA GLU A 111 -29.27 0.40 23.87
C GLU A 111 -29.27 0.03 22.40
N ASN A 112 -30.40 -0.45 21.89
CA ASN A 112 -30.55 -0.79 20.48
C ASN A 112 -30.35 0.46 19.59
N GLN A 113 -30.87 1.63 19.99
CA GLN A 113 -30.63 2.88 19.28
C GLN A 113 -29.14 3.25 19.23
N LYS A 114 -28.42 3.12 20.35
CA LYS A 114 -26.96 3.36 20.41
C LYS A 114 -26.19 2.43 19.47
N ILE A 115 -26.57 1.15 19.42
CA ILE A 115 -25.97 0.17 18.50
C ILE A 115 -26.21 0.59 17.04
N TRP A 116 -27.41 1.04 16.68
CA TRP A 116 -27.68 1.53 15.32
C TRP A 116 -26.86 2.78 14.96
N GLU A 117 -26.66 3.69 15.90
CA GLU A 117 -25.79 4.86 15.70
C GLU A 117 -24.32 4.47 15.52
N GLU A 118 -23.83 3.47 16.25
CA GLU A 118 -22.48 2.92 16.07
C GLU A 118 -22.32 2.21 14.71
N ILE A 119 -23.29 1.37 14.32
CA ILE A 119 -23.31 0.74 13.00
C ILE A 119 -23.27 1.80 11.89
N ARG A 120 -24.00 2.91 12.05
CA ARG A 120 -23.99 4.01 11.07
C ARG A 120 -22.61 4.66 10.95
N ARG A 121 -21.97 4.98 12.09
CA ARG A 121 -20.61 5.53 12.13
C ARG A 121 -19.59 4.60 11.47
N LEU A 122 -19.62 3.31 11.80
CA LEU A 122 -18.73 2.32 11.20
C LEU A 122 -18.94 2.17 9.69
N ARG A 123 -20.17 2.33 9.19
CA ARG A 123 -20.45 2.35 7.74
C ARG A 123 -19.84 3.58 7.06
N GLU A 124 -19.94 4.75 7.68
CA GLU A 124 -19.36 5.99 7.16
C GLU A 124 -17.82 5.93 7.14
N GLU A 125 -17.20 5.40 8.20
CA GLU A 125 -15.75 5.18 8.25
C GLU A 125 -15.29 4.19 7.17
N ASN A 126 -16.00 3.08 7.00
CA ASN A 126 -15.71 2.13 5.93
C ASN A 126 -15.80 2.78 4.54
N GLN A 127 -16.79 3.64 4.29
CA GLN A 127 -16.89 4.36 3.01
C GLN A 127 -15.67 5.26 2.77
N LYS A 128 -15.21 6.00 3.78
CA LYS A 128 -14.00 6.84 3.68
C LYS A 128 -12.75 6.00 3.37
N ILE A 129 -12.59 4.85 4.03
CA ILE A 129 -11.48 3.92 3.76
C ILE A 129 -11.51 3.46 2.30
N TRP A 130 -12.68 3.10 1.77
CA TRP A 130 -12.81 2.68 0.37
C TRP A 130 -12.48 3.81 -0.62
N GLU A 131 -12.84 5.05 -0.31
CA GLU A 131 -12.45 6.22 -1.11
C GLU A 131 -10.93 6.44 -1.10
N GLU A 132 -10.27 6.30 0.06
CA GLU A 132 -8.81 6.39 0.17
C GLU A 132 -8.10 5.28 -0.61
N ILE A 133 -8.56 4.03 -0.48
CA ILE A 133 -8.05 2.89 -1.26
C ILE A 133 -8.16 3.18 -2.76
N ARG A 134 -9.29 3.75 -3.20
CA ARG A 134 -9.48 4.11 -4.61
C ARG A 134 -8.48 5.17 -5.06
N LYS A 135 -8.28 6.24 -4.28
CA LYS A 135 -7.29 7.30 -4.60
C LYS A 135 -5.88 6.73 -4.68
N LEU A 136 -5.47 5.91 -3.72
CA LEU A 136 -4.16 5.25 -3.74
C LEU A 136 -3.98 4.36 -4.97
N ARG A 137 -5.02 3.64 -5.39
CA ARG A 137 -4.97 2.82 -6.61
C ARG A 137 -4.81 3.69 -7.87
N GLU A 138 -5.48 4.84 -7.93
CA GLU A 138 -5.31 5.80 -9.02
C GLU A 138 -3.88 6.38 -9.06
N GLU A 139 -3.29 6.70 -7.90
CA GLU A 139 -1.89 7.16 -7.80
C GLU A 139 -0.88 6.08 -8.22
N VAL A 140 -1.07 4.84 -7.77
CA VAL A 140 -0.22 3.71 -8.18
C VAL A 140 -0.27 3.51 -9.70
N ASN A 141 -1.44 3.64 -10.32
CA ASN A 141 -1.56 3.54 -11.78
C ASN A 141 -0.79 4.66 -12.49
N LYS A 142 -0.85 5.90 -12.00
CA LYS A 142 -0.06 7.02 -12.56
C LYS A 142 1.44 6.75 -12.47
N LEU A 143 1.91 6.25 -11.32
CA LEU A 143 3.32 5.88 -11.15
C LEU A 143 3.75 4.78 -12.12
N TRP A 144 2.87 3.79 -12.39
CA TRP A 144 3.12 2.78 -13.41
C TRP A 144 3.26 3.37 -14.82
N GLU A 145 2.39 4.31 -15.19
CA GLU A 145 2.46 5.01 -16.49
C GLU A 145 3.75 5.85 -16.61
N GLU A 146 4.14 6.57 -15.56
CA GLU A 146 5.39 7.33 -15.53
C GLU A 146 6.61 6.43 -15.66
N ASN A 147 6.64 5.32 -14.90
CA ASN A 147 7.72 4.35 -14.98
C ASN A 147 7.81 3.73 -16.39
N HIS A 148 6.67 3.45 -17.03
CA HIS A 148 6.65 2.97 -18.41
C HIS A 148 7.29 3.96 -19.39
N LYS A 149 6.96 5.27 -19.28
CA LYS A 149 7.57 6.32 -20.10
C LYS A 149 9.09 6.40 -19.89
N ILE A 150 9.55 6.30 -18.65
CA ILE A 150 10.99 6.28 -18.34
C ILE A 150 11.68 5.10 -19.04
N TRP A 151 11.07 3.91 -19.02
CA TRP A 151 11.61 2.74 -19.71
C TRP A 151 11.66 2.92 -21.24
N GLU A 152 10.67 3.59 -21.83
CA GLU A 152 10.71 3.94 -23.26
C GLU A 152 11.84 4.93 -23.58
N GLU A 153 12.07 5.94 -22.73
CA GLU A 153 13.18 6.89 -22.89
C GLU A 153 14.54 6.20 -22.75
N ILE A 154 14.72 5.34 -21.75
CA ILE A 154 15.93 4.53 -21.57
C ILE A 154 16.21 3.70 -22.83
N ARG A 155 15.18 3.12 -23.43
CA ARG A 155 15.31 2.33 -24.66
C ARG A 155 15.79 3.18 -25.83
N LYS A 156 15.22 4.38 -26.02
CA LYS A 156 15.65 5.33 -27.07
C LYS A 156 17.12 5.73 -26.89
N ILE A 157 17.52 6.05 -25.66
CA ILE A 157 18.91 6.39 -25.34
C ILE A 157 19.85 5.23 -25.70
N TRP A 158 19.46 3.99 -25.40
CA TRP A 158 20.24 2.81 -25.78
C TRP A 158 20.39 2.63 -27.29
N GLU A 159 19.33 2.90 -28.05
CA GLU A 159 19.36 2.88 -29.52
C GLU A 159 20.31 3.97 -30.08
N GLU A 160 20.27 5.18 -29.51
CA GLU A 160 21.20 6.27 -29.87
C GLU A 160 22.65 5.94 -29.55
N ILE A 161 22.94 5.41 -28.36
CA ILE A 161 24.28 4.96 -27.96
C ILE A 161 24.80 3.90 -28.93
N HIS A 162 23.94 2.95 -29.33
CA HIS A 162 24.30 1.92 -30.29
C HIS A 162 24.65 2.52 -31.67
N GLY A 163 23.85 3.48 -32.13
CA GLY A 163 24.11 4.23 -33.36
C GLY A 163 25.44 4.98 -33.32
N LEU A 164 25.68 5.73 -32.25
CA LEU A 164 26.94 6.46 -32.04
C LEU A 164 28.15 5.54 -32.03
N ARG A 165 28.04 4.37 -31.38
CA ARG A 165 29.11 3.38 -31.34
C ARG A 165 29.46 2.87 -32.73
N LYS A 166 28.47 2.59 -33.57
CA LYS A 166 28.68 2.17 -34.96
C LYS A 166 29.35 3.26 -35.78
N SER A 167 28.88 4.51 -35.68
CA SER A 167 29.53 5.65 -36.34
C SER A 167 30.97 5.85 -35.89
N HIS A 168 31.26 5.65 -34.60
CA HIS A 168 32.62 5.73 -34.07
C HIS A 168 33.53 4.63 -34.65
N GLU A 169 33.03 3.40 -34.77
CA GLU A 169 33.78 2.30 -35.41
C GLU A 169 34.08 2.59 -36.90
N ASP A 170 33.11 3.16 -37.62
CA ASP A 170 33.31 3.57 -39.01
C ASP A 170 34.34 4.70 -39.14
N LEU A 171 34.30 5.70 -38.25
CA LEU A 171 35.32 6.75 -38.18
C LEU A 171 36.71 6.18 -37.92
N ILE A 172 36.86 5.24 -36.99
CA ILE A 172 38.14 4.55 -36.74
C ILE A 172 38.63 3.87 -38.02
N ARG A 173 37.75 3.22 -38.79
CA ARG A 173 38.11 2.56 -40.05
C ARG A 173 38.60 3.57 -41.08
N ILE A 174 37.90 4.71 -41.22
CA ILE A 174 38.28 5.80 -42.14
C ILE A 174 39.66 6.36 -41.74
N VAL A 175 39.87 6.68 -40.46
CA VAL A 175 41.15 7.22 -39.97
C VAL A 175 42.31 6.26 -40.25
N LYS A 176 42.12 4.95 -40.02
CA LYS A 176 43.12 3.94 -40.38
C LYS A 176 43.42 3.92 -41.89
N GLY A 177 42.40 4.10 -42.73
CA GLY A 177 42.56 4.23 -44.18
C GLY A 177 43.41 5.44 -44.56
N VAL A 178 43.06 6.63 -44.04
CA VAL A 178 43.80 7.87 -44.28
C VAL A 178 45.26 7.75 -43.85
N LEU A 179 45.53 7.16 -42.68
CA LEU A 179 46.91 6.94 -42.22
C LEU A 179 47.71 6.03 -43.16
N LYS A 180 47.07 4.99 -43.71
CA LYS A 180 47.70 4.10 -44.70
C LYS A 180 48.00 4.84 -46.01
N ASP A 181 47.05 5.64 -46.49
CA ASP A 181 47.20 6.42 -47.72
C ASP A 181 48.29 7.49 -47.58
N LEU A 182 48.35 8.17 -46.43
CA LEU A 182 49.42 9.11 -46.10
C LEU A 182 50.80 8.42 -46.08
N GLY A 183 50.89 7.22 -45.50
CA GLY A 183 52.09 6.40 -45.57
C GLY A 183 52.45 5.95 -46.99
N GLY A 184 51.45 5.77 -47.87
CA GLY A 184 51.63 5.58 -49.31
C GLY A 184 52.22 6.82 -49.99
N LEU A 185 51.60 7.98 -49.80
CA LEU A 185 52.03 9.26 -50.34
C LEU A 185 53.45 9.63 -49.89
N SER A 186 53.76 9.48 -48.60
CA SER A 186 55.10 9.74 -48.06
C SER A 186 56.18 8.93 -48.78
N ARG A 187 55.91 7.66 -49.11
CA ARG A 187 56.84 6.82 -49.89
C ARG A 187 56.96 7.28 -51.34
N THR A 188 55.86 7.68 -51.97
CA THR A 188 55.88 8.20 -53.35
C THR A 188 56.66 9.51 -53.44
N VAL A 189 56.40 10.45 -52.54
CA VAL A 189 57.17 11.71 -52.43
C VAL A 189 58.65 11.42 -52.21
N GLY A 190 58.98 10.49 -51.30
CA GLY A 190 60.38 10.09 -51.09
C GLY A 190 61.07 9.59 -52.36
N LYS A 191 60.38 8.75 -53.16
CA LYS A 191 60.91 8.27 -54.45
C LYS A 191 61.06 9.37 -55.49
N LEU A 192 60.10 10.30 -55.59
CA LEU A 192 60.18 11.43 -56.52
C LEU A 192 61.37 12.34 -56.19
N VAL A 193 61.59 12.64 -54.91
CA VAL A 193 62.76 13.41 -54.46
C VAL A 193 64.05 12.67 -54.76
N GLU A 194 64.11 11.35 -54.52
CA GLU A 194 65.29 10.56 -54.86
C GLU A 194 65.55 10.57 -56.38
N GLN A 195 64.51 10.47 -57.20
CA GLN A 195 64.62 10.51 -58.65
C GLN A 195 65.10 11.87 -59.17
N ASP A 196 64.58 12.96 -58.60
CA ASP A 196 65.00 14.33 -58.91
C ASP A 196 66.48 14.54 -58.62
N ILE A 197 66.92 14.21 -57.40
CA ILE A 197 68.34 14.24 -57.01
C ILE A 197 69.19 13.42 -57.99
N ARG A 198 68.78 12.18 -58.29
CA ARG A 198 69.54 11.30 -59.20
C ARG A 198 69.66 11.86 -60.62
N HIS A 199 68.68 12.64 -61.09
CA HIS A 199 68.68 13.22 -62.42
C HIS A 199 69.74 14.32 -62.55
N TYR A 200 69.83 15.22 -61.57
CA TYR A 200 70.69 16.41 -61.66
C TYR A 200 72.07 16.26 -60.99
N LEU A 201 72.23 15.31 -60.07
CA LEU A 201 73.49 15.06 -59.37
C LEU A 201 74.72 14.85 -60.29
N PRO A 202 74.63 14.17 -61.45
CA PRO A 202 75.77 14.07 -62.37
C PRO A 202 76.29 15.42 -62.87
N ALA A 203 75.39 16.37 -63.17
CA ALA A 203 75.76 17.71 -63.62
C ALA A 203 76.49 18.48 -62.51
N TRP A 204 75.95 18.43 -61.29
CA TRP A 204 76.59 19.04 -60.12
C TRP A 204 77.97 18.44 -59.81
N ILE A 205 78.12 17.11 -59.89
CA ILE A 205 79.43 16.44 -59.72
C ILE A 205 80.43 16.93 -60.77
N ARG A 206 79.99 17.09 -62.01
CA ARG A 206 80.84 17.59 -63.11
C ARG A 206 81.31 19.02 -62.84
N GLU A 207 80.43 19.90 -62.40
CA GLU A 207 80.76 21.30 -62.09
C GLU A 207 81.68 21.40 -60.87
N THR A 208 81.40 20.63 -59.82
CA THR A 208 82.11 20.74 -58.54
C THR A 208 83.47 20.04 -58.55
N TYR A 209 83.57 18.88 -59.19
CA TYR A 209 84.76 18.03 -59.15
C TYR A 209 85.46 17.86 -60.50
N GLY A 210 84.91 18.40 -61.59
CA GLY A 210 85.44 18.22 -62.94
C GLY A 210 85.26 16.80 -63.50
N ILE A 211 84.42 15.97 -62.86
CA ILE A 211 84.25 14.56 -63.20
C ILE A 211 83.08 14.40 -64.17
N THR A 212 83.34 13.91 -65.39
CA THR A 212 82.26 13.66 -66.36
C THR A 212 81.68 12.26 -66.14
N VAL A 213 80.43 12.20 -65.70
CA VAL A 213 79.67 10.97 -65.52
C VAL A 213 78.28 11.08 -66.15
N ASP A 214 77.89 10.09 -66.94
CA ASP A 214 76.56 10.06 -67.55
C ASP A 214 75.44 9.80 -66.52
N ARG A 215 75.77 9.02 -65.48
CA ARG A 215 74.86 8.70 -64.38
C ARG A 215 75.62 8.24 -63.15
N VAL A 216 75.09 8.58 -61.98
CA VAL A 216 75.56 8.04 -60.71
C VAL A 216 75.05 6.60 -60.56
N ARG A 217 75.97 5.63 -60.43
CA ARG A 217 75.61 4.21 -60.32
C ARG A 217 75.33 3.84 -58.88
N ARG A 218 74.50 2.83 -58.66
CA ARG A 218 74.34 2.24 -57.34
C ARG A 218 75.48 1.24 -57.09
N LEU A 219 76.08 1.27 -55.91
CA LEU A 219 77.11 0.32 -55.51
C LEU A 219 76.59 -0.62 -54.43
N LYS A 220 76.74 -1.92 -54.65
CA LYS A 220 76.50 -2.97 -53.65
C LYS A 220 77.80 -3.71 -53.41
N VAL A 221 78.29 -3.70 -52.17
CA VAL A 221 79.54 -4.36 -51.79
C VAL A 221 79.21 -5.59 -50.97
N ASN A 222 79.24 -6.78 -51.60
CA ASN A 222 79.16 -8.11 -50.96
C ASN A 222 78.19 -8.23 -49.76
N ASN A 223 77.00 -7.63 -49.82
CA ASN A 223 76.01 -7.54 -48.72
C ASN A 223 76.47 -6.80 -47.44
N ILE A 224 77.58 -6.08 -47.47
CA ILE A 224 78.17 -5.36 -46.34
C ILE A 224 77.74 -3.88 -46.32
N ALA A 225 77.67 -3.25 -47.49
CA ALA A 225 77.22 -1.87 -47.65
C ALA A 225 76.56 -1.65 -49.03
N GLU A 226 75.49 -0.86 -49.06
CA GLU A 226 74.85 -0.37 -50.28
C GLU A 226 74.88 1.16 -50.24
N PHE A 227 75.38 1.77 -51.31
CA PHE A 227 75.40 3.22 -51.50
C PHE A 227 74.46 3.60 -52.63
N ASP A 228 73.64 4.62 -52.38
CA ASP A 228 72.69 5.13 -53.37
C ASP A 228 73.42 5.66 -54.61
N GLY A 229 74.62 6.21 -54.45
CA GLY A 229 75.44 6.67 -55.54
C GLY A 229 76.93 6.36 -55.42
N TYR A 230 77.54 6.09 -56.57
CA TYR A 230 78.93 5.72 -56.75
C TYR A 230 79.50 6.32 -58.02
N VAL A 231 80.64 6.99 -57.88
CA VAL A 231 81.48 7.46 -58.99
C VAL A 231 82.94 7.18 -58.64
N GLU A 232 83.69 6.62 -59.58
CA GLU A 232 85.10 6.30 -59.42
C GLU A 232 85.91 6.90 -60.56
N THR A 233 86.99 7.60 -60.19
CA THR A 233 87.99 8.15 -61.11
C THR A 233 89.34 7.46 -60.86
N GLU A 234 90.40 7.94 -61.51
CA GLU A 234 91.76 7.44 -61.27
C GLU A 234 92.24 7.70 -59.83
N ASP A 235 91.83 8.82 -59.24
CA ASP A 235 92.32 9.34 -57.95
C ASP A 235 91.26 9.41 -56.83
N LYS A 236 89.96 9.34 -57.16
CA LYS A 236 88.85 9.57 -56.22
C LYS A 236 87.73 8.53 -56.34
N ILE A 237 87.05 8.31 -55.21
CA ILE A 237 85.83 7.52 -55.11
C ILE A 237 84.79 8.35 -54.36
N LEU A 238 83.68 8.68 -55.01
CA LEU A 238 82.56 9.38 -54.40
C LEU A 238 81.52 8.34 -53.96
N LEU A 239 81.25 8.29 -52.66
CA LEU A 239 80.24 7.41 -52.07
C LEU A 239 79.08 8.26 -51.56
N MET A 240 77.88 8.00 -52.03
CA MET A 240 76.73 8.87 -51.84
C MET A 240 75.55 8.13 -51.23
N GLU A 241 74.91 8.76 -50.25
CA GLU A 241 73.58 8.40 -49.75
C GLU A 241 72.59 9.51 -50.11
N ILE A 242 71.38 9.14 -50.52
CA ILE A 242 70.32 10.09 -50.84
C ILE A 242 69.24 9.99 -49.77
N LYS A 243 68.88 11.12 -49.16
CA LYS A 243 67.86 11.18 -48.10
C LYS A 243 66.88 12.32 -48.34
N THR A 244 65.59 12.01 -48.46
CA THR A 244 64.55 13.06 -48.50
C THR A 244 64.60 13.93 -47.23
N THR A 245 64.81 13.30 -46.06
CA THR A 245 64.98 13.99 -44.78
C THR A 245 66.23 13.46 -44.09
N LEU A 246 67.18 14.35 -43.80
CA LEU A 246 68.43 14.03 -43.11
C LEU A 246 68.25 14.03 -41.59
N ARG A 247 68.69 12.98 -40.92
CA ARG A 247 68.77 12.88 -39.47
C ARG A 247 70.15 12.47 -39.01
N THR A 248 70.44 12.66 -37.73
CA THR A 248 71.73 12.29 -37.13
C THR A 248 72.04 10.79 -37.33
N ARG A 249 71.02 9.93 -37.30
CA ARG A 249 71.17 8.49 -37.55
C ARG A 249 71.70 8.18 -38.96
N ASP A 250 71.29 8.95 -39.97
CA ASP A 250 71.69 8.68 -41.36
C ASP A 250 73.18 8.97 -41.55
N ILE A 251 73.72 9.96 -40.83
CA ILE A 251 75.15 10.29 -40.79
C ILE A 251 75.94 9.15 -40.14
N LYS A 252 75.44 8.60 -39.03
CA LYS A 252 76.07 7.47 -38.34
C LYS A 252 76.05 6.21 -39.21
N ASP A 253 74.91 5.90 -39.82
CA ASP A 253 74.75 4.77 -40.74
C ASP A 253 75.71 4.90 -41.93
N MET A 254 75.84 6.10 -42.51
CA MET A 254 76.78 6.38 -43.59
C MET A 254 78.24 6.18 -43.14
N THR A 255 78.59 6.63 -41.93
CA THR A 255 79.92 6.41 -41.33
C THR A 255 80.26 4.92 -41.28
N GLU A 256 79.35 4.10 -40.75
CA GLU A 256 79.56 2.65 -40.66
C GLU A 256 79.73 2.00 -42.04
N LYS A 257 78.96 2.45 -43.05
CA LYS A 257 79.10 1.97 -44.44
C LYS A 257 80.47 2.31 -45.02
N ILE A 258 80.98 3.52 -44.78
CA ILE A 258 82.28 3.98 -45.29
C ILE A 258 83.42 3.18 -44.65
N GLU A 259 83.39 2.96 -43.34
CA GLU A 259 84.42 2.19 -42.64
C GLU A 259 84.50 0.74 -43.17
N LYS A 260 83.35 0.13 -43.43
CA LYS A 260 83.27 -1.18 -44.06
C LYS A 260 83.81 -1.18 -45.50
N TYR A 261 83.56 -0.13 -46.27
CA TYR A 261 84.06 0.01 -47.64
C TYR A 261 85.58 0.22 -47.66
N ARG A 262 86.12 1.03 -46.76
CA ARG A 262 87.56 1.33 -46.64
C ARG A 262 88.40 0.06 -46.51
N ALA A 263 87.91 -0.94 -45.78
CA ALA A 263 88.59 -2.24 -45.63
C ALA A 263 88.80 -3.00 -46.95
N GLN A 264 88.08 -2.64 -48.02
CA GLN A 264 88.11 -3.30 -49.32
C GLN A 264 88.41 -2.33 -50.48
N ALA A 265 88.72 -1.07 -50.17
CA ALA A 265 88.88 -0.03 -51.18
C ALA A 265 90.20 -0.18 -51.97
N PRO A 266 90.22 0.16 -53.27
CA PRO A 266 91.45 0.20 -54.06
C PRO A 266 92.50 1.13 -53.43
N SER A 267 93.73 0.64 -53.26
CA SER A 267 94.83 1.39 -52.67
C SER A 267 95.19 2.61 -53.52
N GLY A 268 95.25 3.80 -52.91
CA GLY A 268 95.71 5.04 -53.56
C GLY A 268 94.60 6.01 -53.99
N LYS A 269 93.32 5.70 -53.79
CA LYS A 269 92.20 6.61 -54.12
C LYS A 269 91.62 7.30 -52.88
N THR A 270 91.27 8.58 -53.03
CA THR A 270 90.62 9.38 -51.99
C THR A 270 89.11 9.11 -51.96
N ILE A 271 88.60 8.62 -50.83
CA ILE A 271 87.16 8.39 -50.65
C ILE A 271 86.51 9.68 -50.18
N ILE A 272 85.52 10.16 -50.92
CA ILE A 272 84.72 11.35 -50.61
C ILE A 272 83.29 10.90 -50.28
N PRO A 273 82.96 10.75 -48.99
CA PRO A 273 81.62 10.38 -48.57
C PRO A 273 80.70 11.60 -48.57
N MET A 274 79.50 11.41 -49.12
CA MET A 274 78.51 12.45 -49.29
C MET A 274 77.13 11.96 -48.86
N ILE A 275 76.36 12.84 -48.23
CA ILE A 275 74.92 12.66 -48.06
C ILE A 275 74.23 13.81 -48.77
N ILE A 276 73.42 13.48 -49.76
CA ILE A 276 72.58 14.42 -50.48
C ILE A 276 71.19 14.38 -49.86
N TYR A 277 70.67 15.54 -49.47
CA TYR A 277 69.40 15.62 -48.77
C TYR A 277 68.57 16.86 -49.12
N THR A 278 67.26 16.82 -48.91
CA THR A 278 66.37 17.96 -49.20
C THR A 278 65.91 18.68 -47.93
N ILE A 279 65.53 17.92 -46.89
CA ILE A 279 64.94 18.46 -45.65
C ILE A 279 65.82 18.12 -44.44
N GLU A 280 66.09 19.08 -43.57
CA GLU A 280 66.67 18.81 -42.25
C GLU A 280 65.59 18.24 -41.31
N GLY A 281 65.80 17.00 -40.84
CA GLY A 281 64.91 16.38 -39.85
C GLY A 281 65.21 16.79 -38.40
N GLU A 282 66.30 17.52 -38.19
CA GLU A 282 66.80 17.98 -36.90
C GLU A 282 67.44 19.37 -37.08
N GLY A 283 67.91 20.00 -35.99
CA GLY A 283 68.57 21.30 -36.07
C GLY A 283 69.79 21.29 -37.01
N PRO A 284 69.90 22.22 -37.98
CA PRO A 284 70.97 22.23 -38.99
C PRO A 284 72.39 22.19 -38.40
N GLU A 285 72.65 22.97 -37.36
CA GLU A 285 73.97 23.00 -36.69
C GLU A 285 74.38 21.64 -36.15
N LYS A 286 73.44 20.87 -35.60
CA LYS A 286 73.69 19.53 -35.07
C LYS A 286 74.09 18.56 -36.19
N LEU A 287 73.37 18.60 -37.32
CA LEU A 287 73.66 17.76 -38.48
C LEU A 287 75.02 18.09 -39.08
N ILE A 288 75.32 19.38 -39.25
CA ILE A 288 76.60 19.88 -39.76
C ILE A 288 77.76 19.47 -38.86
N ASN A 289 77.66 19.73 -37.55
CA ASN A 289 78.71 19.38 -36.59
C ASN A 289 78.96 17.86 -36.57
N THR A 290 77.89 17.05 -36.61
CA THR A 290 78.03 15.59 -36.65
C THR A 290 78.70 15.14 -37.94
N ALA A 291 78.28 15.67 -39.10
CA ALA A 291 78.87 15.29 -40.38
C ALA A 291 80.34 15.69 -40.49
N LYS A 292 80.72 16.87 -39.98
CA LYS A 292 82.13 17.32 -39.90
C LYS A 292 82.98 16.38 -39.06
N LEU A 293 82.48 15.94 -37.90
CA LEU A 293 83.18 14.97 -37.03
C LEU A 293 83.45 13.63 -37.74
N HIS A 294 82.55 13.21 -38.62
CA HIS A 294 82.67 11.95 -39.36
C HIS A 294 83.29 12.11 -40.76
N GLY A 295 83.71 13.33 -41.13
CA GLY A 295 84.30 13.62 -42.45
C GLY A 295 83.34 13.39 -43.62
N ILE A 296 82.02 13.51 -43.40
CA ILE A 296 80.98 13.31 -44.41
C ILE A 296 80.55 14.67 -44.95
N MET A 297 80.50 14.83 -46.28
CA MET A 297 80.01 16.04 -46.92
C MET A 297 78.48 16.05 -46.95
N LEU A 298 77.87 17.14 -46.52
CA LEU A 298 76.43 17.36 -46.56
C LEU A 298 76.09 18.25 -47.73
N ILE A 299 75.30 17.73 -48.67
CA ILE A 299 74.87 18.45 -49.86
C ILE A 299 73.37 18.62 -49.77
N LYS A 300 72.91 19.86 -49.64
CA LYS A 300 71.48 20.17 -49.66
C LYS A 300 71.03 20.36 -51.10
N HIS A 301 69.95 19.67 -51.45
CA HIS A 301 69.27 19.77 -52.74
C HIS A 301 68.00 20.60 -52.57
N TYR A 302 67.91 21.74 -53.24
CA TYR A 302 66.74 22.63 -53.19
C TYR A 302 65.71 22.34 -54.28
N GLY A 303 66.06 21.52 -55.28
CA GLY A 303 65.24 21.19 -56.43
C GLY A 303 66.01 21.41 -57.73
N GLU A 304 65.68 20.62 -58.76
CA GLU A 304 66.28 20.74 -60.09
C GLU A 304 67.82 20.71 -60.06
N TYR A 305 68.50 21.78 -60.48
CA TYR A 305 69.96 21.85 -60.54
C TYR A 305 70.61 22.48 -59.29
N GLU A 306 69.81 22.88 -58.29
CA GLU A 306 70.29 23.63 -57.14
C GLU A 306 70.79 22.71 -56.01
N PHE A 307 72.12 22.58 -55.92
CA PHE A 307 72.81 21.88 -54.84
C PHE A 307 73.78 22.80 -54.11
N GLU A 308 73.77 22.74 -52.78
CA GLU A 308 74.65 23.52 -51.91
C GLU A 308 75.44 22.59 -50.99
N LEU A 309 76.77 22.78 -50.94
CA LEU A 309 77.62 22.09 -49.97
C LEU A 309 77.57 22.84 -48.63
N ILE A 310 76.95 22.24 -47.63
CA ILE A 310 76.57 22.92 -46.38
C ILE A 310 77.71 22.97 -45.36
N ASN A 311 78.61 21.98 -45.36
CA ASN A 311 79.58 21.79 -44.28
C ASN A 311 81.05 21.96 -44.70
N GLN A 312 81.34 22.94 -45.57
CA GLN A 312 82.72 23.39 -45.82
C GLN A 312 83.44 23.81 -44.53
#